data_AF-A0AAD9N2U5-F1
#
_entry.id   AF-A0AAD9N2U5-F1
#
_cell.length_a   1.000
_cell.length_b   1.000
_cell.length_c   1.000
_cell.angle_alpha   90.00
_cell.angle_beta   90.00
_cell.angle_gamma   90.00
#
_symmetry.space_group_name_H-M   'P 1'
#
loop_
_entity.id
_entity.type
_entity.pdbx_description
1 polymer ?
#
loop_
_entity_poly.entity_id
_entity_poly.type
_entity_poly.pdbx_seq_one_letter_code
_entity_poly.pdbx_strand_id
1 'polypeptide(L)'
;MREYLAKIDWNNTLKNKTATGCWNILKNEIDCVVDKFVPLKKQGKRSKKKHLSKEAIRKIKYKQMMWKRHRHTGCEEHYSIYKEALNQATAEIRNSKRSYEQKILLM
;
A
#
# COMPACT_ATOMS: atom_id res chain seq x y z
N MET A 1 21.90 0.40 -18.58
CA MET A 1 20.95 0.21 -19.70
C MET A 1 21.56 0.57 -21.04
N ARG A 2 21.92 1.84 -21.32
CA ARG A 2 22.50 2.28 -22.61
C ARG A 2 23.70 1.44 -23.05
N GLU A 3 24.66 1.23 -22.16
CA GLU A 3 25.88 0.45 -22.44
C GLU A 3 25.62 -1.05 -22.65
N TYR A 4 24.53 -1.59 -22.09
CA TYR A 4 24.17 -2.99 -22.29
C TYR A 4 23.55 -3.19 -23.68
N LEU A 5 22.60 -2.32 -24.05
CA LEU A 5 21.97 -2.34 -25.37
C LEU A 5 22.96 -2.05 -26.51
N ALA A 6 23.99 -1.23 -26.24
CA ALA A 6 25.05 -0.93 -27.19
C ALA A 6 26.02 -2.10 -27.44
N LYS A 7 26.06 -3.11 -26.54
CA LYS A 7 26.88 -4.32 -26.72
C LYS A 7 26.18 -5.40 -27.53
N ILE A 8 24.86 -5.28 -27.74
CA ILE A 8 24.10 -6.25 -28.51
C ILE A 8 24.36 -6.00 -30.00
N ASP A 9 24.77 -7.03 -30.72
CA ASP A 9 24.93 -6.97 -32.17
C ASP A 9 23.57 -7.16 -32.85
N TRP A 10 22.83 -6.06 -32.97
CA TRP A 10 21.50 -6.03 -33.58
C TRP A 10 21.49 -6.50 -35.03
N ASN A 11 22.57 -6.24 -35.78
CA ASN A 11 22.66 -6.59 -37.18
C ASN A 11 22.66 -8.11 -37.38
N ASN A 12 23.38 -8.84 -36.53
CA ASN A 12 23.38 -10.31 -36.59
C ASN A 12 22.16 -10.91 -35.89
N THR A 13 21.68 -10.30 -34.81
CA THR A 13 20.56 -10.83 -34.00
C THR A 13 19.23 -10.75 -34.74
N LEU A 14 19.03 -9.71 -35.57
CA LEU A 14 17.80 -9.49 -36.33
C LEU A 14 17.87 -10.04 -37.77
N LYS A 15 19.06 -10.46 -38.22
CA LYS A 15 19.26 -10.99 -39.56
C LYS A 15 18.42 -12.25 -39.79
N ASN A 16 17.82 -12.36 -40.97
CA ASN A 16 17.02 -13.51 -41.40
C ASN A 16 15.80 -13.82 -40.49
N LYS A 17 15.33 -12.84 -39.73
CA LYS A 17 14.10 -12.94 -38.95
C LYS A 17 12.97 -12.21 -39.66
N THR A 18 11.75 -12.69 -39.47
CA THR A 18 10.54 -11.97 -39.90
C THR A 18 10.37 -10.72 -39.05
N ALA A 19 9.63 -9.73 -39.56
CA ALA A 19 9.37 -8.49 -38.82
C ALA A 19 8.78 -8.73 -37.42
N THR A 20 7.88 -9.72 -37.29
CA THR A 20 7.33 -10.16 -36.00
C THR A 20 8.37 -10.83 -35.11
N GLY A 21 9.27 -11.64 -35.68
CA GLY A 21 10.41 -12.22 -34.97
C GLY A 21 11.37 -11.17 -34.43
N CYS A 22 11.69 -10.15 -35.24
CA CYS A 22 12.51 -9.01 -34.82
C CYS A 22 11.88 -8.25 -33.67
N TRP A 23 10.57 -7.97 -33.74
CA TRP A 23 9.85 -7.27 -32.69
C TRP A 23 9.85 -8.04 -31.37
N ASN A 24 9.65 -9.37 -31.42
CA ASN A 24 9.68 -10.21 -30.24
C ASN A 24 11.07 -10.22 -29.58
N ILE A 25 12.14 -10.30 -30.37
CA ILE A 25 13.52 -10.26 -29.87
C ILE A 25 13.79 -8.91 -29.19
N LEU A 26 13.44 -7.81 -29.86
CA LEU A 26 13.64 -6.46 -29.31
C LEU A 26 12.87 -6.28 -28.00
N LYS A 27 11.61 -6.70 -27.97
CA LYS A 27 10.76 -6.64 -26.77
C LYS A 27 11.40 -7.42 -25.61
N ASN A 28 11.85 -8.65 -25.87
CA ASN A 28 12.45 -9.49 -24.83
C ASN A 28 13.74 -8.87 -24.27
N GLU A 29 14.60 -8.31 -25.11
CA GLU A 29 15.82 -7.63 -24.66
C GLU A 29 15.51 -6.39 -23.81
N ILE A 30 14.48 -5.62 -24.20
CA ILE A 30 14.01 -4.48 -23.41
C ILE A 30 13.49 -4.95 -22.04
N ASP A 31 12.67 -6.00 -22.00
CA ASP A 31 12.13 -6.56 -20.76
C ASP A 31 13.28 -7.05 -19.84
N CYS A 32 14.29 -7.74 -20.39
CA CYS A 32 15.48 -8.14 -19.64
C CYS A 32 16.27 -6.95 -19.08
N VAL A 33 16.41 -5.87 -19.84
CA VAL A 33 17.08 -4.64 -19.38
C VAL A 33 16.28 -3.95 -18.29
N VAL A 34 14.95 -3.92 -18.40
CA VAL A 34 14.08 -3.37 -17.36
C VAL A 34 14.22 -4.18 -16.09
N ASP A 35 14.10 -5.51 -16.15
CA ASP A 35 14.22 -6.38 -14.97
C ASP A 35 15.59 -6.29 -14.29
N LYS A 36 16.66 -6.14 -15.08
CA LYS A 36 18.03 -6.11 -14.57
C LYS A 36 18.44 -4.78 -13.96
N PHE A 37 17.99 -3.66 -14.55
CA PHE A 37 18.49 -2.33 -14.21
C PHE A 37 17.45 -1.42 -13.58
N VAL A 38 16.16 -1.73 -13.66
CA VAL A 38 15.10 -1.01 -12.95
C VAL A 38 14.82 -1.75 -11.64
N PRO A 39 15.20 -1.22 -10.48
CA PRO A 39 14.83 -1.84 -9.22
C PRO A 39 13.31 -1.80 -9.06
N LEU A 40 12.67 -2.97 -9.07
CA LEU A 40 11.26 -3.08 -8.75
C LEU A 40 11.02 -2.61 -7.32
N LYS A 41 10.10 -1.67 -7.15
CA LYS A 41 9.66 -1.26 -5.83
C LYS A 41 9.03 -2.48 -5.14
N LYS A 42 9.73 -3.05 -4.15
CA LYS A 42 9.15 -4.07 -3.29
C LYS A 42 7.89 -3.50 -2.68
N GLN A 43 6.73 -4.09 -2.99
CA GLN A 43 5.50 -3.76 -2.30
C GLN A 43 5.67 -4.19 -0.84
N GLY A 44 6.00 -3.23 0.03
CA GLY A 44 6.04 -3.47 1.45
C GLY A 44 4.64 -3.90 1.91
N LYS A 45 4.52 -5.06 2.56
CA LYS A 45 3.29 -5.41 3.27
C LYS A 45 3.04 -4.30 4.29
N ARG A 46 1.90 -3.63 4.22
CA ARG A 46 1.52 -2.64 5.24
C ARG A 46 1.54 -3.34 6.60
N SER A 47 2.46 -2.94 7.45
CA SER A 47 2.52 -3.48 8.81
C SER A 47 1.22 -3.12 9.52
N LYS A 48 0.53 -4.13 10.05
CA LYS A 48 -0.62 -3.88 10.93
C LYS A 48 -0.10 -3.17 12.17
N LYS A 49 -0.78 -2.10 12.59
CA LYS A 49 -0.48 -1.44 13.86
C LYS A 49 -0.70 -2.44 14.99
N LYS A 50 0.37 -3.06 15.48
CA LYS A 50 0.32 -4.18 16.44
C LYS A 50 -0.38 -3.80 17.76
N HIS A 51 -0.29 -2.52 18.13
CA HIS A 51 -0.91 -1.97 19.33
C HIS A 51 -2.41 -1.67 19.18
N LEU A 52 -3.02 -1.84 18.01
CA LEU A 52 -4.46 -1.62 17.82
C LEU A 52 -5.23 -2.94 17.86
N SER A 53 -6.15 -3.03 18.80
CA SER A 53 -7.12 -4.11 18.95
C SER A 53 -8.16 -4.06 17.83
N LYS A 54 -8.86 -5.18 17.62
CA LYS A 54 -10.00 -5.23 16.69
C LYS A 54 -11.08 -4.21 17.08
N GLU A 55 -11.31 -4.05 18.38
CA GLU A 55 -12.26 -3.07 18.91
C GLU A 55 -11.84 -1.62 18.66
N ALA A 56 -10.55 -1.29 18.83
CA ALA A 56 -10.03 0.03 18.49
C ALA A 56 -10.28 0.35 17.01
N ILE A 57 -10.03 -0.62 16.12
CA ILE A 57 -10.28 -0.48 14.68
C ILE A 57 -11.77 -0.28 14.41
N ARG A 58 -12.66 -1.04 15.06
CA ARG A 58 -14.12 -0.92 14.92
C ARG A 58 -14.61 0.47 15.30
N LYS A 59 -14.18 0.98 16.45
CA LYS A 59 -14.53 2.32 16.93
C LYS A 59 -13.97 3.43 16.04
N ILE A 60 -12.75 3.29 15.52
CA ILE A 60 -12.17 4.24 14.54
C ILE A 60 -13.03 4.31 13.27
N LYS A 61 -13.45 3.15 12.73
CA LYS A 61 -14.31 3.09 11.54
C LYS A 61 -15.68 3.73 11.81
N TYR A 62 -16.29 3.43 12.96
CA TYR A 62 -17.57 4.01 13.35
C TYR A 62 -17.49 5.53 13.48
N LYS A 63 -16.46 6.06 14.13
CA LYS A 63 -16.18 7.50 14.18
C LYS A 63 -16.10 8.12 12.78
N GLN A 64 -15.35 7.49 11.86
CA GLN A 64 -15.21 8.00 10.49
C GLN A 64 -16.55 8.00 9.73
N MET A 65 -17.38 6.98 9.94
CA MET A 65 -18.71 6.89 9.35
C MET A 65 -19.61 8.03 9.85
N MET A 66 -19.62 8.30 11.15
CA MET A 66 -20.46 9.37 11.71
C MET A 66 -19.99 10.76 11.29
N TRP A 67 -18.67 10.97 11.16
CA TRP A 67 -18.15 12.20 10.57
C TRP A 67 -18.66 12.41 9.14
N LYS A 68 -18.60 11.37 8.29
CA LYS A 68 -19.12 11.45 6.92
C LYS A 68 -20.62 11.75 6.89
N ARG A 69 -21.39 11.15 7.79
CA ARG A 69 -22.83 11.34 7.91
C ARG A 69 -23.17 12.77 8.33
N HIS A 70 -22.51 13.30 9.36
CA HIS A 70 -22.66 14.71 9.75
C HIS A 70 -22.29 15.65 8.59
N ARG A 71 -21.18 15.40 7.89
CA ARG A 71 -20.76 16.20 6.73
C ARG A 71 -21.77 16.21 5.57
N HIS A 72 -22.55 15.14 5.39
CA HIS A 72 -23.59 15.08 4.33
C HIS A 72 -24.90 15.76 4.75
N THR A 73 -25.24 15.70 6.03
CA THR A 73 -26.56 16.10 6.53
C THR A 73 -26.57 17.48 7.17
N GLY A 74 -25.43 17.94 7.70
CA GLY A 74 -25.34 19.16 8.52
C GLY A 74 -26.04 19.05 9.88
N CYS A 75 -26.58 17.88 10.24
CA CYS A 75 -27.38 17.71 11.45
C CYS A 75 -26.51 17.70 12.72
N GLU A 76 -26.94 18.44 13.73
CA GLU A 76 -26.26 18.56 15.04
C GLU A 76 -26.29 17.23 15.82
N GLU A 77 -27.38 16.46 15.73
CA GLU A 77 -27.47 15.14 16.36
C GLU A 77 -26.37 14.20 15.84
N HIS A 78 -26.10 14.24 14.52
CA HIS A 78 -25.03 13.45 13.92
C HIS A 78 -23.64 13.93 14.35
N TYR A 79 -23.49 15.23 14.66
CA TYR A 79 -22.27 15.75 15.25
C TYR A 79 -22.08 15.25 16.69
N SER A 80 -23.14 15.26 17.51
CA SER A 80 -23.11 14.72 18.87
C SER A 80 -22.69 13.24 18.89
N ILE A 81 -23.32 12.41 18.05
CA ILE A 81 -22.96 10.99 17.91
C ILE A 81 -21.50 10.82 17.43
N TYR A 82 -21.03 11.68 16.52
CA TYR A 82 -19.62 11.69 16.11
C TYR A 82 -18.69 12.00 17.29
N LYS A 83 -19.03 12.96 18.16
CA LYS A 83 -18.23 13.34 19.33
C LYS A 83 -18.15 12.20 20.34
N GLU A 84 -19.25 11.51 20.60
CA GLU A 84 -19.27 10.30 21.43
C GLU A 84 -18.37 9.20 20.82
N ALA A 85 -18.52 8.92 19.53
CA ALA A 85 -17.71 7.95 18.81
C ALA A 85 -16.21 8.31 18.83
N LEU A 86 -15.88 9.60 18.76
CA LEU A 86 -14.50 10.11 18.87
C LEU A 86 -13.92 9.82 20.25
N ASN A 87 -14.68 10.09 21.31
CA ASN A 87 -14.24 9.85 22.69
C ASN A 87 -14.03 8.35 22.92
N GLN A 88 -14.98 7.52 22.51
CA GLN A 88 -14.89 6.06 22.62
C GLN A 88 -13.68 5.49 21.85
N ALA A 89 -13.46 5.95 20.61
CA ALA A 89 -12.30 5.53 19.83
C ALA A 89 -10.98 5.94 20.48
N THR A 90 -10.92 7.16 21.03
CA THR A 90 -9.71 7.68 21.69
C THR A 90 -9.38 6.90 22.97
N ALA A 91 -10.39 6.63 23.80
CA ALA A 91 -10.24 5.80 24.99
C ALA A 91 -9.74 4.38 24.63
N GLU A 92 -10.34 3.76 23.61
CA GLU A 92 -9.96 2.41 23.18
C GLU A 92 -8.55 2.36 22.59
N ILE A 93 -8.13 3.37 21.81
CA ILE A 93 -6.75 3.44 21.30
C ILE A 93 -5.75 3.49 22.45
N ARG A 94 -6.03 4.28 23.48
CA ARG A 94 -5.16 4.39 24.67
C ARG A 94 -5.09 3.06 25.43
N ASN A 95 -6.24 2.44 25.68
CA ASN A 95 -6.32 1.14 26.36
C ASN A 95 -5.59 0.06 25.56
N SER A 96 -5.84 -0.03 24.26
CA SER A 96 -5.21 -0.99 23.37
C SER A 96 -3.69 -0.85 23.33
N LYS A 97 -3.19 0.40 23.32
CA LYS A 97 -1.75 0.67 23.42
C LYS A 97 -1.19 0.18 24.76
N ARG A 98 -1.83 0.52 25.88
CA ARG A 98 -1.41 0.11 27.22
C ARG A 98 -1.37 -1.41 27.38
N SER A 99 -2.41 -2.12 26.92
CA SER A 99 -2.47 -3.58 26.98
C SER A 99 -1.40 -4.23 26.11
N TYR A 100 -1.09 -3.64 24.95
CA TYR A 100 -0.01 -4.12 24.10
C TYR A 100 1.36 -3.95 24.76
N GLU A 101 1.63 -2.80 25.39
CA GLU A 101 2.85 -2.54 26.14
C GLU A 101 3.00 -3.49 27.33
N GLN A 102 1.94 -3.70 28.12
CA GLN A 102 1.92 -4.69 29.20
C GLN A 102 2.24 -6.10 28.69
N LYS A 103 1.67 -6.50 27.56
CA LYS A 103 1.94 -7.82 26.96
C LYS A 103 3.40 -7.97 26.54
N ILE A 104 4.04 -6.91 26.06
CA ILE A 104 5.47 -6.94 25.73
C ILE A 104 6.33 -7.02 26.98
N LEU A 105 5.98 -6.27 28.04
CA LEU A 105 6.74 -6.28 29.29
C LEU A 105 6.65 -7.60 30.06
N LEU A 106 5.58 -8.37 29.83
CA LEU A 106 5.36 -9.70 30.43
C LEU A 106 5.86 -10.85 29.54
N MET A 107 6.44 -10.55 28.37
CA MET A 107 7.06 -11.51 27.44
C MET A 107 8.58 -11.50 27.60
#